data_AF-A0A944GD77-F1
#
_entry.id   AF-A0A944GD77-F1
#
_cell.length_a   1.000
_cell.length_b   1.000
_cell.length_c   1.000
_cell.angle_alpha   90.00
_cell.angle_beta   90.00
_cell.angle_gamma   90.00
#
_symmetry.space_group_name_H-M   'P 1'
#
loop_
_entity.id
_entity.type
_entity.pdbx_description
1 polymer ?
#
loop_
_entity_poly.entity_id
_entity_poly.type
_entity_poly.pdbx_seq_one_letter_code
_entity_poly.pdbx_strand_id
1 'polypeptide(L)'
;MTKVIEYGIVLGLCMGALASMGCEEVPERRVSHFDLAEDAYRSGQYELAHQHYGVFLRQNPDPQLARLAERRILSIEREIECVLGKKNGPRPAYVQRTDDGENVPTQYPRVLNRAGRAQMRE
;
A
#
# COMPACT_ATOMS: atom_id res chain seq x y z
N MET A 1 26.70 43.12 62.62
CA MET A 1 27.38 43.18 61.30
C MET A 1 27.75 41.75 60.91
N THR A 2 26.84 41.07 60.20
CA THR A 2 26.89 40.82 58.73
C THR A 2 27.71 39.59 58.37
N LYS A 3 27.11 38.38 58.44
CA LYS A 3 27.50 37.18 57.65
C LYS A 3 26.40 36.11 57.67
N VAL A 4 25.28 36.29 56.96
CA VAL A 4 24.28 35.20 56.80
C VAL A 4 23.70 35.08 55.37
N ILE A 5 24.06 35.95 54.42
CA ILE A 5 23.32 36.06 53.15
C ILE A 5 24.24 35.85 51.95
N GLU A 6 24.92 34.72 51.82
CA GLU A 6 25.72 34.43 50.61
C GLU A 6 25.68 32.98 50.09
N TYR A 7 24.86 32.09 50.67
CA TYR A 7 24.79 30.68 50.20
C TYR A 7 23.45 30.29 49.56
N GLY A 8 22.54 31.24 49.35
CA GLY A 8 21.20 30.95 48.83
C GLY A 8 21.05 30.99 47.30
N ILE A 9 22.01 31.57 46.56
CA ILE A 9 21.77 31.96 45.16
C ILE A 9 22.54 31.06 44.16
N VAL A 10 23.57 30.33 44.60
CA VAL A 10 24.38 29.49 43.69
C VAL A 10 23.75 28.12 43.44
N LEU A 11 22.85 27.64 44.31
CA LEU A 11 22.24 26.31 44.18
C LEU A 11 20.99 26.25 43.27
N GLY A 12 20.50 27.40 42.79
CA GLY A 12 19.26 27.49 42.00
C GLY A 12 19.45 27.53 40.48
N LEU A 13 20.69 27.72 40.01
CA LEU A 13 20.95 28.08 38.60
C LEU A 13 21.38 26.91 37.71
N CYS A 14 21.62 25.71 38.27
CA CYS A 14 22.08 24.55 37.50
C CYS A 14 20.98 23.52 37.16
N MET A 15 19.76 23.67 37.67
CA MET A 15 18.64 22.71 37.46
C MET A 15 17.60 23.21 36.43
N GLY A 16 17.98 24.13 35.53
CA GLY A 16 17.08 24.65 34.49
C GLY A 16 17.41 24.23 33.05
N ALA A 17 18.48 23.46 32.83
CA ALA A 17 19.08 23.31 31.50
C ALA A 17 18.92 21.94 30.83
N LEU A 18 18.02 21.06 31.31
CA LEU A 18 17.87 19.69 30.78
C LEU A 18 16.45 19.30 30.38
N ALA A 19 15.53 20.27 30.18
CA ALA A 19 14.17 19.99 29.72
C ALA A 19 14.00 20.08 28.19
N SER A 20 15.07 20.22 27.41
CA SER A 20 15.02 20.26 25.94
C SER A 20 15.73 19.06 25.31
N MET A 21 15.51 17.85 25.84
CA MET A 21 15.72 16.66 25.02
C MET A 21 14.60 16.63 23.98
N GLY A 22 15.02 16.68 22.72
CA GLY A 22 14.21 17.06 21.58
C GLY A 22 12.83 16.41 21.54
N CYS A 23 11.82 17.24 21.25
CA CYS A 23 10.80 16.79 20.32
C CYS A 23 11.55 16.38 19.05
N GLU A 24 11.82 15.07 18.94
CA GLU A 24 12.11 14.42 17.68
C GLU A 24 11.00 14.89 16.74
N GLU A 25 11.35 15.76 15.79
CA GLU A 25 10.44 16.17 14.73
C GLU A 25 9.95 14.86 14.12
N VAL A 26 8.69 14.50 14.41
CA VAL A 26 8.04 13.34 13.82
C VAL A 26 8.25 13.54 12.33
N PRO A 27 9.08 12.71 11.66
CA PRO A 27 9.41 12.96 10.28
C PRO A 27 8.09 13.00 9.56
N GLU A 28 7.75 14.15 8.94
CA GLU A 28 6.56 14.31 8.14
C GLU A 28 6.50 13.10 7.22
N ARG A 29 5.61 12.16 7.55
CA ARG A 29 5.51 10.90 6.83
C ARG A 29 5.03 11.28 5.45
N ARG A 30 5.97 11.45 4.52
CA ARG A 30 5.66 11.70 3.11
C ARG A 30 4.79 10.55 2.66
N VAL A 31 3.50 10.83 2.53
CA VAL A 31 2.52 9.82 2.16
C VAL A 31 2.88 9.37 0.75
N SER A 32 3.27 8.10 0.62
CA SER A 32 3.66 7.57 -0.67
C SER A 32 2.43 7.28 -1.52
N HIS A 33 2.56 7.24 -2.84
CA HIS A 33 1.47 6.76 -3.69
C HIS A 33 1.05 5.33 -3.38
N PHE A 34 1.94 4.53 -2.77
CA PHE A 34 1.59 3.21 -2.28
C PHE A 34 0.63 3.27 -1.09
N ASP A 35 0.91 4.13 -0.10
CA ASP A 35 0.01 4.34 1.04
C ASP A 35 -1.38 4.84 0.57
N LEU A 36 -1.39 5.84 -0.32
CA LEU A 36 -2.63 6.36 -0.91
C LEU A 36 -3.41 5.28 -1.67
N ALA A 37 -2.71 4.41 -2.40
CA ALA A 37 -3.34 3.31 -3.13
C ALA A 37 -3.94 2.26 -2.20
N GLU A 38 -3.24 1.89 -1.13
CA GLU A 38 -3.73 0.94 -0.12
C GLU A 38 -4.95 1.49 0.65
N ASP A 39 -4.95 2.77 1.01
CA ASP A 39 -6.10 3.41 1.66
C ASP A 39 -7.31 3.50 0.72
N ALA A 40 -7.10 3.91 -0.54
CA ALA A 40 -8.14 3.90 -1.56
C ALA A 40 -8.70 2.49 -1.78
N TYR A 41 -7.84 1.47 -1.86
CA TYR A 41 -8.25 0.07 -2.02
C TYR A 41 -9.11 -0.41 -0.85
N ARG A 42 -8.71 -0.15 0.40
CA ARG A 42 -9.47 -0.53 1.60
C ARG A 42 -10.82 0.18 1.71
N SER A 43 -10.91 1.41 1.20
CA SER A 43 -12.16 2.17 1.16
C SER A 43 -13.08 1.80 -0.01
N GLY A 44 -12.69 0.84 -0.86
CA GLY A 44 -13.46 0.42 -2.04
C GLY A 44 -13.40 1.41 -3.20
N GLN A 45 -12.52 2.41 -3.16
CA GLN A 45 -12.30 3.37 -4.24
C GLN A 45 -11.35 2.79 -5.29
N TYR A 46 -11.82 1.77 -6.00
CA TYR A 46 -10.99 0.94 -6.88
C TYR A 46 -10.32 1.70 -8.03
N GLU A 47 -11.04 2.61 -8.70
CA GLU A 47 -10.45 3.43 -9.75
C GLU A 47 -9.32 4.34 -9.23
N LEU A 48 -9.51 4.93 -8.05
CA LEU A 48 -8.50 5.79 -7.41
C LEU A 48 -7.28 4.97 -6.97
N ALA A 49 -7.52 3.77 -6.41
CA ALA A 49 -6.47 2.84 -6.05
C ALA A 49 -5.64 2.42 -7.27
N HIS A 50 -6.29 2.10 -8.39
CA HIS A 50 -5.62 1.75 -9.66
C HIS A 50 -4.71 2.87 -10.14
N GLN A 51 -5.21 4.11 -10.14
CA GLN A 51 -4.43 5.29 -10.51
C GLN A 51 -3.19 5.46 -9.63
N HIS A 52 -3.34 5.35 -8.31
CA HIS A 52 -2.21 5.52 -7.38
C HIS A 52 -1.17 4.41 -7.50
N TYR A 53 -1.59 3.13 -7.65
CA TYR A 53 -0.63 2.05 -7.93
C TYR A 53 0.11 2.26 -9.26
N GLY A 54 -0.58 2.76 -10.30
CA GLY A 54 0.06 3.08 -11.58
C GLY A 54 1.08 4.22 -11.48
N VAL A 55 0.83 5.23 -10.64
CA VAL A 55 1.83 6.27 -10.36
C VAL A 55 3.01 5.69 -9.57
N PHE A 56 2.73 4.89 -8.54
CA PHE A 56 3.76 4.23 -7.72
C PHE A 56 4.72 3.39 -8.57
N LEU A 57 4.21 2.56 -9.49
CA LEU A 57 5.04 1.73 -10.36
C LEU A 57 5.95 2.54 -11.30
N ARG A 58 5.51 3.74 -11.75
CA ARG A 58 6.32 4.64 -12.58
C ARG A 58 7.47 5.31 -11.81
N GLN A 59 7.46 5.25 -10.49
CA GLN A 59 8.50 5.85 -9.64
C GLN A 59 9.68 4.92 -9.36
N ASN A 60 9.78 3.78 -10.06
CA ASN A 60 10.81 2.75 -9.86
C ASN A 60 10.91 2.30 -8.39
N PRO A 61 9.83 1.75 -7.83
CA PRO A 61 9.80 1.35 -6.43
C PRO A 61 10.66 0.10 -6.18
N ASP A 62 10.82 -0.24 -4.89
CA ASP A 62 11.43 -1.50 -4.49
C ASP A 62 10.77 -2.71 -5.20
N PRO A 63 11.55 -3.71 -5.69
CA PRO A 63 11.01 -4.84 -6.45
C PRO A 63 9.98 -5.69 -5.71
N GLN A 64 9.97 -5.72 -4.38
CA GLN A 64 8.95 -6.44 -3.61
C GLN A 64 7.64 -5.66 -3.59
N LEU A 65 7.72 -4.34 -3.38
CA LEU A 65 6.55 -3.46 -3.40
C LEU A 65 5.96 -3.33 -4.81
N ALA A 66 6.80 -3.31 -5.85
CA ALA A 66 6.36 -3.34 -7.25
C ALA A 66 5.47 -4.56 -7.52
N ARG A 67 5.96 -5.76 -7.18
CA ARG A 67 5.21 -7.03 -7.35
C ARG A 67 3.93 -7.08 -6.52
N LEU A 68 3.90 -6.42 -5.37
CA LEU A 68 2.67 -6.29 -4.59
C LEU A 68 1.67 -5.37 -5.29
N ALA A 69 2.10 -4.20 -5.75
CA ALA A 69 1.27 -3.24 -6.48
C ALA A 69 0.69 -3.86 -7.77
N GLU A 70 1.48 -4.61 -8.55
CA GLU A 70 1.00 -5.32 -9.74
C GLU A 70 -0.11 -6.32 -9.42
N ARG A 71 0.05 -7.12 -8.35
CA ARG A 71 -1.00 -8.06 -7.91
C ARG A 71 -2.26 -7.35 -7.43
N ARG A 72 -2.12 -6.18 -6.79
CA ARG A 72 -3.25 -5.34 -6.38
C ARG A 72 -3.99 -4.77 -7.58
N ILE A 73 -3.29 -4.27 -8.60
CA ILE A 73 -3.88 -3.80 -9.86
C ILE A 73 -4.73 -4.90 -10.50
N LEU A 74 -4.19 -6.13 -10.62
CA LEU A 74 -4.95 -7.24 -11.20
C LEU A 74 -6.22 -7.59 -10.41
N SER A 75 -6.14 -7.51 -9.07
CA SER A 75 -7.29 -7.75 -8.19
C SER A 75 -8.34 -6.66 -8.38
N ILE A 76 -7.91 -5.40 -8.44
CA ILE A 76 -8.75 -4.22 -8.68
C ILE A 76 -9.44 -4.32 -10.04
N GLU A 77 -8.71 -4.65 -11.11
CA GLU A 77 -9.26 -4.79 -12.45
C GLU A 77 -10.36 -5.86 -12.48
N ARG A 78 -10.13 -7.00 -11.82
CA ARG A 78 -11.16 -8.03 -11.65
C ARG A 78 -12.37 -7.52 -10.88
N GLU A 79 -12.18 -6.78 -9.79
CA GLU A 79 -13.27 -6.23 -9.00
C GLU A 79 -14.09 -5.20 -9.79
N ILE A 80 -13.43 -4.31 -10.55
CA ILE A 80 -14.10 -3.35 -11.44
C ILE A 80 -14.93 -4.09 -12.52
N GLU A 81 -14.38 -5.15 -13.12
CA GLU A 81 -15.13 -5.94 -14.12
C GLU A 81 -16.31 -6.70 -13.51
N CYS A 82 -16.10 -7.37 -12.37
CA CYS A 82 -17.08 -8.28 -11.78
C CYS A 82 -18.17 -7.55 -10.96
N VAL A 83 -17.79 -6.51 -10.20
CA VAL A 83 -18.70 -5.79 -9.29
C VAL A 83 -19.34 -4.60 -9.98
N LEU A 84 -18.58 -3.85 -10.79
CA LEU A 84 -19.09 -2.63 -11.44
C LEU A 84 -19.59 -2.88 -12.87
N GLY A 85 -19.44 -4.10 -13.40
CA GLY A 85 -19.97 -4.49 -14.71
C GLY A 85 -19.35 -3.76 -15.90
N LYS A 86 -18.22 -3.06 -15.71
CA LYS A 86 -17.51 -2.32 -16.76
C LYS A 86 -16.76 -3.32 -17.66
N LYS A 87 -17.38 -3.70 -18.77
CA LYS A 87 -16.92 -4.75 -19.70
C LYS A 87 -15.80 -4.37 -20.68
N ASN A 88 -15.32 -3.13 -20.63
CA ASN A 88 -14.41 -2.57 -21.65
C ASN A 88 -12.93 -2.54 -21.21
N GLY A 89 -12.58 -3.18 -20.09
CA GLY A 89 -11.20 -3.35 -19.66
C GLY A 89 -10.47 -4.45 -20.43
N PRO A 90 -9.13 -4.40 -20.55
CA PRO A 90 -8.36 -5.55 -20.97
C PRO A 90 -8.61 -6.69 -19.97
N ARG A 91 -9.12 -7.83 -20.44
CA ARG A 91 -9.35 -8.98 -19.56
C ARG A 91 -8.03 -9.40 -18.90
N PRO A 92 -7.98 -9.55 -17.57
CA PRO A 92 -6.77 -9.99 -16.91
C PRO A 92 -6.33 -11.36 -17.44
N ALA A 93 -5.10 -11.42 -17.95
CA ALA A 93 -4.46 -12.65 -18.36
C ALA A 93 -3.75 -13.25 -17.13
N TYR A 94 -4.34 -14.29 -16.56
CA TYR A 94 -3.67 -15.08 -15.54
C TYR A 94 -2.59 -15.90 -16.24
N VAL A 95 -1.37 -15.87 -15.72
CA VAL A 95 -0.31 -16.77 -16.13
C VAL A 95 0.03 -17.67 -14.96
N GLN A 96 0.07 -18.98 -15.21
CA GLN A 96 0.69 -19.91 -14.28
C GLN A 96 2.15 -20.03 -14.69
N ARG A 97 3.03 -19.86 -13.71
CA ARG A 97 4.45 -20.13 -13.89
C ARG A 97 4.63 -21.63 -13.69
N THR A 98 4.95 -22.36 -14.76
CA THR A 98 5.29 -23.77 -14.68
C THR A 98 6.68 -23.95 -14.08
N ASP A 99 7.00 -25.17 -13.64
CA ASP A 99 8.32 -25.51 -13.07
C ASP A 99 9.46 -25.26 -14.07
N ASP A 100 9.15 -25.28 -15.37
CA ASP A 100 10.07 -24.96 -16.47
C ASP A 100 10.30 -23.44 -16.64
N GLY A 101 9.68 -22.60 -15.81
CA GLY A 101 9.81 -21.14 -15.86
C GLY A 101 8.99 -20.47 -16.97
N GLU A 102 8.20 -21.24 -17.71
CA GLU A 102 7.35 -20.74 -18.79
C GLU A 102 6.04 -20.15 -18.22
N ASN A 103 5.65 -18.99 -18.74
CA ASN A 103 4.39 -18.35 -18.36
C ASN A 103 3.29 -18.88 -19.28
N VAL A 104 2.54 -19.88 -18.81
CA VAL A 104 1.44 -20.45 -19.57
C VAL A 104 0.15 -19.68 -19.23
N PRO A 105 -0.58 -19.16 -20.23
CA PRO A 105 -1.88 -18.53 -20.00
C PRO A 105 -2.81 -19.50 -19.28
N THR A 106 -3.27 -19.13 -18.09
CA THR A 106 -4.23 -19.93 -17.32
C THR A 106 -5.59 -19.75 -17.97
N GLN A 107 -6.04 -20.77 -18.71
CA GLN A 107 -7.43 -20.84 -19.17
C GLN A 107 -8.29 -20.95 -17.92
N TYR A 108 -9.17 -19.96 -17.69
CA TYR A 108 -10.07 -19.87 -16.53
C TYR A 108 -10.56 -21.24 -16.08
N PRO A 109 -10.66 -21.53 -14.77
CA PRO A 109 -11.48 -22.66 -14.35
C PRO A 109 -12.87 -22.41 -14.95
N ARG A 110 -13.25 -23.26 -15.91
CA ARG A 110 -14.60 -23.34 -16.44
C ARG A 110 -15.48 -23.33 -15.20
N VAL A 111 -16.31 -22.31 -15.04
CA VAL A 111 -17.21 -22.24 -13.88
C VAL A 111 -18.02 -23.52 -13.94
N LEU A 112 -17.62 -24.49 -13.12
CA LEU A 112 -18.38 -25.69 -12.87
C LEU A 112 -19.60 -25.13 -12.17
N ASN A 113 -20.63 -24.85 -12.96
CA ASN A 113 -21.99 -24.83 -12.47
C ASN A 113 -22.14 -26.03 -11.52
N ARG A 114 -22.87 -25.87 -10.41
CA ARG A 114 -23.05 -26.86 -9.34
C ARG A 114 -23.49 -28.26 -9.83
N ALA A 115 -23.85 -28.38 -11.11
CA ALA A 115 -24.23 -29.59 -11.83
C ALA A 115 -23.18 -30.15 -12.83
N GLY A 116 -21.96 -29.60 -12.91
CA GLY A 116 -20.86 -30.18 -13.70
C GLY A 116 -21.08 -30.27 -15.21
N ARG A 117 -21.89 -29.38 -15.82
CA ARG A 117 -22.14 -29.41 -17.27
C ARG A 117 -21.52 -28.22 -17.99
N ALA A 118 -20.43 -28.53 -18.69
CA ALA A 118 -19.86 -27.76 -19.77
C ALA A 118 -20.92 -27.40 -20.82
N GLN A 119 -21.42 -26.16 -20.84
CA GLN A 119 -22.11 -25.63 -22.03
C GLN A 119 -21.04 -25.33 -23.09
N MET A 120 -21.06 -26.08 -24.19
CA MET A 120 -20.57 -25.60 -25.48
C MET A 120 -21.69 -24.72 -26.06
N ARG A 121 -21.36 -23.50 -26.49
CA ARG A 121 -22.21 -22.76 -27.41
C ARG A 121 -21.79 -23.18 -28.82
N GLU A 122 -22.77 -23.61 -29.60
CA GLU A 122 -22.68 -23.85 -31.04
C GLU A 122 -22.35 -22.56 -31.80
#